data_AF-A0A3C1KHY2-F1
#
_entry.id   AF-A0A3C1KHY2-F1
#
_cell.length_a   1.000
_cell.length_b   1.000
_cell.length_c   1.000
_cell.angle_alpha   90.00
_cell.angle_beta   90.00
_cell.angle_gamma   90.00
#
_symmetry.space_group_name_H-M   'P 1'
#
loop_
_entity.id
_entity.type
_entity.pdbx_description
1 polymer ?
#
loop_
_entity_poly.entity_id
_entity_poly.type
_entity_poly.pdbx_seq_one_letter_code
_entity_poly.pdbx_strand_id
1 'polypeptide(L)'
;AERTSVRLSPFSTTWDCHDSQPAPLYQHAIAQLDQRGLAFLEIVESVYESSVSGSAPQRQDGFGTDDVRSAYRGPLVLNGGYDRERSEAVLAAGGA
;
A
#
# COMPACT_ATOMS: atom_id res chain seq x y z
N ALA A 1 -21.52 -1.09 6.19
CA ALA A 1 -20.30 -0.83 5.40
C ALA A 1 -19.57 -2.16 5.30
N GLU A 2 -19.60 -2.83 4.14
CA GLU A 2 -18.90 -4.12 3.87
C GLU A 2 -18.66 -4.32 2.35
N ARG A 3 -18.92 -3.29 1.52
CA ARG A 3 -18.87 -3.38 0.05
C ARG A 3 -18.05 -2.26 -0.58
N THR A 4 -17.22 -1.60 0.22
CA THR A 4 -16.38 -0.48 -0.21
C THR A 4 -14.95 -0.78 0.21
N SER A 5 -14.04 -0.76 -0.75
CA SER A 5 -12.59 -0.85 -0.56
C SER A 5 -11.91 0.39 -1.15
N VAL A 6 -10.65 0.59 -0.80
CA VAL A 6 -9.81 1.68 -1.30
C VAL A 6 -8.47 1.11 -1.73
N ARG A 7 -7.91 1.62 -2.83
CA ARG A 7 -6.56 1.30 -3.30
C ARG A 7 -5.68 2.55 -3.23
N LEU A 8 -4.50 2.43 -2.63
CA LEU A 8 -3.49 3.49 -2.57
C LEU A 8 -2.18 3.01 -3.20
N SER A 9 -1.43 3.94 -3.81
CA SER A 9 -0.12 3.67 -4.42
C SER A 9 0.96 4.57 -3.80
N PRO A 10 1.25 4.40 -2.50
CA PRO A 10 2.12 5.33 -1.79
C PRO A 10 3.55 5.34 -2.31
N PHE A 11 4.04 4.23 -2.84
CA PHE A 11 5.45 4.06 -3.18
C PHE A 11 5.79 4.26 -4.67
N SER A 12 4.94 4.99 -5.39
CA SER A 12 5.13 5.30 -6.81
C SER A 12 4.62 6.69 -7.17
N THR A 13 5.33 7.37 -8.05
CA THR A 13 4.80 8.51 -8.81
C THR A 13 4.23 7.98 -10.11
N THR A 14 2.96 8.27 -10.39
CA THR A 14 2.24 7.76 -11.56
C THR A 14 1.54 8.91 -12.26
N TRP A 15 1.79 9.11 -13.55
CA TRP A 15 1.22 10.21 -14.34
C TRP A 15 1.42 11.58 -13.71
N ASP A 16 2.64 11.85 -13.24
CA ASP A 16 3.05 13.07 -12.54
C ASP A 16 2.31 13.36 -11.22
N CYS A 17 1.49 12.41 -10.74
CA CYS A 17 0.86 12.49 -9.43
C CYS A 17 1.88 12.14 -8.35
N HIS A 18 2.33 13.16 -7.63
CA HIS A 18 3.28 13.05 -6.53
C HIS A 18 2.91 14.03 -5.41
N ASP A 19 3.43 13.75 -4.22
CA ASP A 19 3.35 14.63 -3.06
C ASP A 19 4.75 14.99 -2.57
N SER A 20 4.91 16.19 -2.01
CA SER A 20 6.18 16.67 -1.45
C SER A 20 6.62 15.92 -0.18
N GLN A 21 5.67 15.34 0.56
CA GLN A 21 5.86 14.61 1.80
C GLN A 21 4.89 13.41 1.86
N PRO A 22 5.12 12.37 1.04
CA PRO A 22 4.14 11.30 0.88
C PRO A 22 4.00 10.43 2.14
N ALA A 23 5.06 10.18 2.91
CA ALA A 23 4.99 9.37 4.13
C ALA A 23 3.96 9.90 5.16
N PRO A 24 4.04 11.16 5.64
CA PRO A 24 3.05 11.68 6.59
C PRO A 24 1.64 11.76 6.00
N LEU A 25 1.51 12.04 4.69
CA LEU A 25 0.20 12.04 4.01
C LEU A 25 -0.45 10.67 4.06
N TYR A 26 0.26 9.62 3.64
CA TYR A 26 -0.28 8.27 3.58
C TYR A 26 -0.48 7.66 4.97
N GLN A 27 0.41 7.94 5.93
CA GLN A 27 0.19 7.57 7.34
C GLN A 27 -1.13 8.14 7.87
N HIS A 28 -1.38 9.43 7.63
CA HIS A 28 -2.63 10.07 8.03
C HIS A 28 -3.85 9.45 7.32
N ALA A 29 -3.77 9.25 6.00
CA ALA A 29 -4.85 8.68 5.22
C ALA A 29 -5.21 7.26 5.70
N ILE A 30 -4.21 6.41 5.95
CA ILE A 30 -4.42 5.04 6.42
C ILE A 30 -5.05 5.03 7.81
N ALA A 31 -4.57 5.85 8.75
CA ALA A 31 -5.16 5.98 10.08
C ALA A 31 -6.63 6.45 10.06
N GLN A 32 -7.00 7.25 9.06
CA GLN A 32 -8.38 7.63 8.81
C GLN A 32 -9.19 6.46 8.21
N LEU A 33 -8.65 5.76 7.22
CA LEU A 33 -9.33 4.62 6.58
C LEU A 33 -9.59 3.46 7.54
N ASP A 34 -8.71 3.24 8.52
CA ASP A 34 -8.89 2.24 9.59
C ASP A 34 -10.21 2.40 10.37
N GLN A 35 -10.68 3.65 10.52
CA GLN A 35 -11.90 3.96 11.29
C GLN A 35 -13.20 3.80 10.48
N ARG A 36 -13.12 3.47 9.18
CA ARG A 36 -14.25 3.54 8.24
C ARG A 36 -14.91 2.19 7.91
N GLY A 37 -14.40 1.08 8.46
CA GLY A 37 -14.99 -0.25 8.24
C GLY A 37 -15.03 -0.66 6.77
N LEU A 38 -13.90 -0.52 6.07
CA LEU A 38 -13.75 -0.96 4.68
C LEU A 38 -13.81 -2.49 4.57
N ALA A 39 -14.19 -2.98 3.38
CA ALA A 39 -14.09 -4.39 3.05
C ALA A 39 -12.62 -4.85 3.03
N PHE A 40 -11.74 -4.03 2.43
CA PHE A 40 -10.29 -4.16 2.51
C PHE A 40 -9.62 -2.86 2.09
N LEU A 41 -8.35 -2.71 2.44
CA LEU A 41 -7.44 -1.71 1.91
C LEU A 41 -6.43 -2.41 0.99
N GLU A 42 -6.23 -1.90 -0.22
CA GLU A 42 -5.17 -2.37 -1.13
C GLU A 42 -4.03 -1.36 -1.18
N ILE A 43 -2.80 -1.84 -1.02
CA ILE A 43 -1.57 -1.04 -1.16
C ILE A 43 -0.73 -1.56 -2.32
N VAL A 44 -0.39 -0.67 -3.23
CA VAL A 44 0.56 -0.95 -4.31
C VAL A 44 1.97 -0.70 -3.81
N GLU A 45 2.75 -1.77 -3.74
CA GLU A 45 4.17 -1.76 -3.43
C GLU A 45 5.01 -1.18 -4.56
N SER A 46 6.17 -0.62 -4.20
CA SER A 46 7.17 -0.22 -5.18
C SER A 46 7.74 -1.47 -5.83
N VAL A 47 7.60 -1.58 -7.16
CA VAL A 47 8.27 -2.59 -7.96
C VAL A 47 9.27 -1.91 -8.88
N TYR A 48 10.41 -2.57 -9.11
CA TYR A 48 11.47 -2.04 -9.97
C TYR A 48 10.98 -1.89 -11.43
N GLU A 49 10.13 -2.81 -11.88
CA GLU A 49 9.45 -2.76 -13.17
C GLU A 49 7.93 -2.75 -12.94
N SER A 50 7.32 -1.58 -13.07
CA SER A 50 5.86 -1.45 -13.09
C SER A 50 5.34 -1.72 -14.50
N SER A 51 4.28 -2.52 -14.61
CA SER A 51 3.54 -2.68 -15.88
C SER A 51 2.69 -1.45 -16.23
N VAL A 52 2.60 -0.47 -15.32
CA VAL A 52 1.89 0.79 -15.52
C VAL A 52 2.84 1.80 -16.15
N SER A 53 2.56 2.17 -17.40
CA SER A 53 3.28 3.23 -18.11
C SER A 53 3.27 4.54 -17.30
N GLY A 54 4.38 5.29 -17.35
CA GLY A 54 4.51 6.56 -16.62
C GLY A 54 4.57 6.41 -15.09
N SER A 55 4.89 5.21 -14.58
CA SER A 55 5.12 4.96 -13.15
C SER A 55 6.60 4.87 -12.84
N ALA A 56 7.04 5.56 -11.79
CA ALA A 56 8.39 5.48 -11.25
C ALA A 56 8.34 5.15 -9.75
N PRO A 57 9.30 4.34 -9.24
CA PRO A 57 9.36 4.04 -7.82
C PRO A 57 9.65 5.31 -7.00
N GLN A 58 8.92 5.49 -5.91
CA GLN A 58 9.13 6.57 -4.94
C GLN A 58 9.50 5.95 -3.60
N ARG A 59 10.81 5.81 -3.34
CA ARG A 59 11.31 5.34 -2.05
C ARG A 59 11.02 6.39 -0.99
N GLN A 60 10.52 5.93 0.15
CA GLN A 60 10.26 6.77 1.32
C GLN A 60 11.07 6.24 2.48
N ASP A 61 11.93 7.08 3.05
CA ASP A 61 12.73 6.68 4.21
C ASP A 61 11.82 6.54 5.44
N GLY A 62 11.87 5.39 6.09
CA GLY A 62 11.10 5.11 7.31
C GLY A 62 9.60 4.94 7.11
N PHE A 63 9.13 4.69 5.88
CA PHE A 63 7.75 4.30 5.61
C PHE A 63 7.69 3.16 4.60
N GLY A 64 7.15 2.02 5.02
CA GLY A 64 6.99 0.80 4.22
C GLY A 64 5.68 0.06 4.51
N THR A 65 5.53 -1.13 3.93
CA THR A 65 4.33 -1.97 4.11
C THR A 65 4.11 -2.38 5.56
N ASP A 66 5.17 -2.57 6.35
CA ASP A 66 5.07 -2.88 7.78
C ASP A 66 4.42 -1.74 8.57
N ASP A 67 4.69 -0.48 8.19
CA ASP A 67 4.05 0.69 8.79
C ASP A 67 2.56 0.76 8.42
N VAL A 68 2.22 0.43 7.17
CA VAL A 68 0.82 0.32 6.73
C VAL A 68 0.09 -0.76 7.53
N ARG A 69 0.68 -1.95 7.63
CA ARG A 69 0.10 -3.07 8.38
C ARG A 69 -0.10 -2.73 9.85
N SER A 70 0.81 -1.97 10.45
CA SER A 70 0.71 -1.49 11.83
C SER A 70 -0.39 -0.43 12.01
N ALA A 71 -0.62 0.42 11.01
CA ALA A 71 -1.59 1.51 11.06
C ALA A 71 -3.03 1.10 10.68
N TYR A 72 -3.19 0.05 9.88
CA TYR A 72 -4.50 -0.46 9.45
C TYR A 72 -4.77 -1.82 10.09
N ARG A 73 -5.92 -2.03 10.70
CA ARG A 73 -6.29 -3.27 11.41
C ARG A 73 -7.23 -4.18 10.62
N GLY A 74 -7.86 -3.64 9.56
CA GLY A 74 -8.76 -4.40 8.70
C GLY A 74 -8.04 -5.32 7.70
N PRO A 75 -8.77 -5.99 6.79
CA PRO A 75 -8.18 -6.83 5.75
C PRO A 75 -7.29 -6.02 4.80
N LEU A 76 -6.02 -6.40 4.68
CA LEU A 76 -5.03 -5.71 3.84
C LEU A 76 -4.70 -6.57 2.63
N VAL A 77 -4.61 -5.94 1.47
CA VAL A 77 -4.17 -6.57 0.22
C VAL A 77 -2.92 -5.84 -0.25
N LEU A 78 -1.83 -6.58 -0.43
CA LEU A 78 -0.60 -6.05 -1.01
C LEU A 78 -0.51 -6.42 -2.49
N ASN A 79 -0.10 -5.46 -3.31
CA ASN A 79 -0.03 -5.60 -4.76
C ASN A 79 1.32 -5.11 -5.29
N GLY A 80 2.06 -5.94 -6.02
CA GLY A 80 3.30 -5.53 -6.68
C GLY A 80 4.40 -6.59 -6.63
N GLY A 81 4.71 -7.21 -7.77
CA GLY A 81 5.86 -8.10 -7.90
C GLY A 81 5.77 -9.35 -7.01
N TYR A 82 4.56 -9.83 -6.75
CA TYR A 82 4.31 -11.06 -6.01
C TYR A 82 4.31 -12.24 -6.97
N ASP A 83 5.05 -13.28 -6.62
CA ASP A 83 4.85 -14.64 -7.08
C ASP A 83 4.23 -15.48 -5.97
N ARG A 84 4.09 -16.79 -6.20
CA ARG A 84 3.51 -17.70 -5.22
C ARG A 84 4.34 -17.75 -3.93
N GLU A 85 5.65 -17.88 -4.02
CA GLU A 85 6.52 -18.08 -2.86
C GLU A 85 6.51 -16.84 -1.96
N ARG A 86 6.67 -15.66 -2.54
CA ARG A 86 6.61 -14.38 -1.81
C ARG A 86 5.24 -14.15 -1.18
N SER A 87 4.16 -14.52 -1.87
CA SER A 87 2.80 -14.38 -1.34
C SER A 87 2.61 -15.23 -0.08
N GLU A 88 3.00 -16.50 -0.13
CA GLU A 88 2.89 -17.41 1.03
C GLU A 88 3.75 -16.92 2.21
N ALA A 89 4.95 -16.41 1.94
CA ALA A 89 5.84 -15.88 2.97
C ALA A 89 5.24 -14.67 3.70
N VAL A 90 4.65 -13.73 2.97
CA VAL A 90 4.00 -12.53 3.55
C VAL A 90 2.76 -12.90 4.37
N LEU A 91 1.94 -13.84 3.88
CA LEU A 91 0.78 -14.34 4.62
C LEU A 91 1.20 -15.05 5.91
N ALA A 92 2.24 -15.90 5.84
CA ALA A 92 2.77 -16.60 7.02
C ALA A 92 3.33 -15.65 8.09
N ALA A 93 3.86 -14.49 7.66
CA ALA A 93 4.35 -13.44 8.56
C ALA A 93 3.24 -12.52 9.11
N GLY A 94 1.99 -12.65 8.64
CA GLY A 94 0.89 -11.74 9.01
C GLY A 94 1.05 -10.33 8.41
N GLY A 95 1.82 -10.19 7.33
CA GLY A 95 2.08 -8.92 6.66
C GLY A 95 0.90 -8.40 5.84
N ALA A 96 -0.07 -9.27 5.51
CA ALA A 96 -1.31 -8.95 4.82
C ALA A 96 -2.47 -9.73 5.43
#